data_AF-A0A2V9Y396-F1
#
_entry.id   AF-A0A2V9Y396-F1
#
_cell.length_a   1.000
_cell.length_b   1.000
_cell.length_c   1.000
_cell.angle_alpha   90.00
_cell.angle_beta   90.00
_cell.angle_gamma   90.00
#
_symmetry.space_group_name_H-M   'P 1'
#
loop_
_entity.id
_entity.type
_entity.pdbx_description
1 polymer ?
#
loop_
_entity_poly.entity_id
_entity_poly.type
_entity_poly.pdbx_seq_one_letter_code
_entity_poly.pdbx_strand_id
1 'polypeptide(L)'
;EALGDKLIHPFSDFLLHDIGTGDGIVQVGPQDTANKLRTVPLWGLRTKARFMHDLKSLSLENAISRHDGEAHDPARRFKELSPEDRAALITFLQSL
;
A
#
# COMPACT_ATOMS: atom_id res chain seq x y z
N GLU A 1 -12.67 -18.18 21.23
CA GLU A 1 -12.92 -16.82 21.76
C GLU A 1 -13.73 -16.01 20.73
N ALA A 2 -14.50 -15.02 21.18
CA ALA A 2 -15.23 -14.12 20.28
C ALA A 2 -14.30 -13.02 19.75
N LEU A 3 -14.43 -12.68 18.45
CA LEU A 3 -13.62 -11.66 17.76
C LEU A 3 -14.13 -10.22 17.96
N GLY A 4 -15.28 -10.03 18.60
CA GLY A 4 -15.86 -8.70 18.85
C GLY A 4 -15.00 -7.84 19.78
N ASP A 5 -15.03 -6.52 19.57
CA ASP A 5 -14.39 -5.49 20.39
C ASP A 5 -12.87 -5.64 20.60
N LYS A 6 -12.20 -6.33 19.68
CA LYS A 6 -10.74 -6.41 19.65
C LYS A 6 -10.17 -5.26 18.81
N LEU A 7 -9.23 -4.51 19.39
CA LEU A 7 -8.43 -3.57 18.62
C LEU A 7 -7.53 -4.34 17.66
N ILE A 8 -7.57 -3.96 16.39
CA ILE A 8 -6.76 -4.53 15.32
C ILE A 8 -6.06 -3.40 14.56
N HIS A 9 -4.89 -3.69 14.02
CA HIS A 9 -4.11 -2.73 13.21
C HIS A 9 -3.88 -3.30 11.82
N PRO A 10 -4.85 -3.20 10.89
CA PRO A 10 -4.72 -3.70 9.52
C PRO A 10 -3.72 -2.90 8.67
N PHE A 11 -3.30 -1.72 9.15
CA PHE A 11 -2.50 -0.74 8.39
C PHE A 11 -3.14 -0.40 7.04
N SER A 12 -4.47 -0.31 7.04
CA SER A 12 -5.32 0.05 5.91
C SER A 12 -6.60 0.66 6.47
N ASP A 13 -7.19 1.59 5.72
CA ASP A 13 -8.50 2.19 5.97
C ASP A 13 -9.62 1.57 5.11
N PHE A 14 -9.27 0.64 4.22
CA PHE A 14 -10.16 -0.03 3.28
C PHE A 14 -10.90 0.91 2.30
N LEU A 15 -10.42 2.14 2.14
CA LEU A 15 -10.96 3.12 1.22
C LEU A 15 -10.32 3.00 -0.17
N LEU A 16 -10.91 3.70 -1.14
CA LEU A 16 -10.38 3.84 -2.50
C LEU A 16 -9.36 4.98 -2.54
N HIS A 17 -8.16 4.70 -3.01
CA HIS A 17 -7.09 5.68 -3.18
C HIS A 17 -6.50 5.66 -4.58
N ASP A 18 -6.21 6.83 -5.12
CA ASP A 18 -5.45 6.95 -6.36
C ASP A 18 -3.97 6.69 -6.09
N ILE A 19 -3.46 5.60 -6.65
CA ILE A 19 -2.04 5.20 -6.55
C ILE A 19 -1.27 5.43 -7.87
N GLY A 20 -1.85 6.20 -8.80
CA GLY A 20 -1.29 6.58 -10.10
C GLY A 20 -1.26 5.46 -11.15
N THR A 21 -1.70 4.26 -10.78
CA THR A 21 -1.58 3.07 -11.63
C THR A 21 -2.90 2.32 -11.81
N GLY A 22 -4.05 2.98 -11.61
CA GLY A 22 -5.38 2.40 -11.78
C GLY A 22 -5.56 1.41 -12.94
N ASP A 23 -6.50 0.48 -12.78
CA ASP A 23 -6.86 -0.49 -13.81
C ASP A 23 -7.81 0.07 -14.88
N GLY A 24 -8.24 1.34 -14.73
CA GLY A 24 -9.15 2.01 -15.65
C GLY A 24 -10.62 1.60 -15.45
N ILE A 25 -10.93 0.78 -14.44
CA ILE A 25 -12.28 0.29 -14.18
C ILE A 25 -12.96 1.19 -13.16
N VAL A 26 -13.95 1.95 -13.64
CA VAL A 26 -14.79 2.82 -12.81
C VAL A 26 -15.50 1.98 -11.75
N GLN A 27 -15.30 2.33 -10.49
CA GLN A 27 -15.99 1.73 -9.36
C GLN A 27 -17.34 2.42 -9.15
N VAL A 28 -18.16 1.92 -8.21
CA VAL A 28 -19.41 2.61 -7.84
C VAL A 28 -19.08 4.01 -7.32
N GLY A 29 -19.39 5.05 -8.09
CA GLY A 29 -19.04 6.43 -7.79
C GLY A 29 -18.76 7.27 -9.04
N PRO A 30 -18.01 8.38 -8.90
CA PRO A 30 -17.63 9.22 -10.02
C PRO A 30 -16.60 8.55 -10.93
N GLN A 31 -16.42 9.12 -12.14
CA GLN A 31 -15.52 8.57 -13.17
C GLN A 31 -14.05 8.53 -12.75
N ASP A 32 -13.62 9.37 -11.81
CA ASP A 32 -12.24 9.42 -11.30
C ASP A 32 -11.85 8.14 -10.54
N THR A 33 -12.82 7.33 -10.11
CA THR A 33 -12.57 6.05 -9.44
C THR A 33 -11.88 5.02 -10.32
N ALA A 34 -11.84 5.21 -11.64
CA ALA A 34 -11.07 4.38 -12.56
C ALA A 34 -9.57 4.33 -12.23
N ASN A 35 -9.05 5.35 -11.53
CA ASN A 35 -7.65 5.41 -11.09
C ASN A 35 -7.44 4.90 -9.66
N LYS A 36 -8.52 4.55 -8.95
CA LYS A 36 -8.48 4.28 -7.52
C LYS A 36 -8.58 2.80 -7.20
N LEU A 37 -7.77 2.36 -6.25
CA LEU A 37 -7.76 0.99 -5.76
C LEU A 37 -8.12 0.95 -4.28
N ARG A 38 -8.84 -0.09 -3.86
CA ARG A 38 -9.11 -0.32 -2.45
C ARG A 38 -7.81 -0.74 -1.75
N THR A 39 -7.46 -0.07 -0.66
CA THR A 39 -6.31 -0.48 0.16
C THR A 39 -6.60 -1.84 0.81
N VAL A 40 -5.66 -2.78 0.64
CA VAL A 40 -5.71 -4.09 1.29
C VAL A 40 -4.97 -4.01 2.64
N PRO A 41 -5.34 -4.82 3.65
CA PRO A 41 -4.60 -4.81 4.91
C PRO A 41 -3.17 -5.31 4.65
N LEU A 42 -2.19 -4.73 5.34
CA LEU A 42 -0.78 -5.15 5.24
C LEU A 42 -0.49 -6.43 6.04
N TRP A 43 -1.50 -7.05 6.64
CA TRP A 43 -1.34 -8.34 7.31
C TRP A 43 -0.87 -9.43 6.34
N GLY A 44 0.17 -10.15 6.74
CA GLY A 44 0.80 -11.17 5.91
C GLY A 44 1.55 -10.59 4.71
N LEU A 45 1.91 -9.31 4.72
CA LEU A 45 2.69 -8.69 3.64
C LEU A 45 3.97 -9.47 3.35
N ARG A 46 4.63 -10.03 4.38
CA ARG A 46 5.85 -10.83 4.22
C ARG A 46 5.68 -12.09 3.37
N THR A 47 4.45 -12.61 3.24
CA THR A 47 4.19 -13.83 2.46
C THR A 47 3.91 -13.52 0.99
N LYS A 48 3.95 -12.25 0.57
CA LYS A 48 3.68 -11.82 -0.80
C LYS A 48 4.99 -11.75 -1.58
N ALA A 49 5.00 -12.35 -2.77
CA ALA A 49 6.16 -12.33 -3.68
C ALA A 49 6.07 -11.20 -4.73
N ARG A 50 4.90 -10.58 -4.88
CA ARG A 50 4.61 -9.53 -5.85
C ARG A 50 3.68 -8.51 -5.20
N PHE A 51 3.86 -7.24 -5.54
CA PHE A 51 3.18 -6.10 -4.91
C PHE A 51 2.49 -5.23 -5.96
N MET A 52 1.67 -4.30 -5.46
CA MET A 52 0.71 -3.49 -6.23
C MET A 52 -0.40 -4.35 -6.84
N HIS A 53 -1.47 -3.71 -7.31
CA HIS A 53 -2.60 -4.41 -7.97
C HIS A 53 -2.17 -5.08 -9.30
N ASP A 54 -1.11 -4.57 -9.95
CA ASP A 54 -0.60 -5.07 -11.22
C ASP A 54 0.47 -6.16 -11.11
N LEU A 55 0.90 -6.51 -9.89
CA LEU A 55 1.90 -7.55 -9.60
C LEU A 55 3.26 -7.33 -10.28
N LYS A 56 3.56 -6.11 -10.75
CA LYS A 56 4.81 -5.79 -11.45
C LYS A 56 5.97 -5.45 -10.51
N SER A 57 5.69 -5.16 -9.24
CA SER A 57 6.73 -4.87 -8.25
C SER A 57 7.18 -6.15 -7.55
N LEU A 58 8.50 -6.41 -7.58
CA LEU A 58 9.14 -7.59 -7.00
C LEU A 58 9.81 -7.32 -5.64
N SER A 59 9.82 -6.07 -5.19
CA SER A 59 10.32 -5.68 -3.87
C SER A 59 9.43 -4.60 -3.26
N LEU A 60 9.48 -4.47 -1.93
CA LEU A 60 8.74 -3.45 -1.19
C LEU A 60 9.21 -2.04 -1.56
N GLU A 61 10.51 -1.84 -1.72
CA GLU A 61 11.08 -0.56 -2.12
C GLU A 61 10.61 -0.12 -3.51
N ASN A 62 10.54 -1.07 -4.45
CA ASN A 62 10.00 -0.82 -5.78
C ASN A 62 8.49 -0.49 -5.70
N ALA A 63 7.72 -1.26 -4.92
CA ALA A 63 6.31 -1.00 -4.71
C ALA A 63 6.06 0.40 -4.13
N ILE A 64 6.75 0.75 -3.03
CA ILE A 64 6.65 2.07 -2.39
C ILE A 64 7.04 3.17 -3.38
N SER A 65 8.15 3.00 -4.12
CA SER A 65 8.65 4.02 -5.05
C SER A 65 7.76 4.26 -6.27
N ARG A 66 6.89 3.30 -6.61
CA ARG A 66 5.94 3.36 -7.73
C ARG A 66 4.61 4.01 -7.36
N HIS A 67 4.32 4.19 -6.09
CA HIS A 67 3.11 4.91 -5.67
C HIS A 67 3.21 6.37 -6.12
N ASP A 68 2.10 6.88 -6.66
CA ASP A 68 1.92 8.27 -7.06
C ASP A 68 0.51 8.72 -6.66
N GLY A 69 0.00 9.83 -7.21
CA GLY A 69 -1.34 10.33 -6.91
C GLY A 69 -1.46 10.74 -5.45
N GLU A 70 -2.44 10.18 -4.73
CA GLU A 70 -2.62 10.45 -3.30
C GLU A 70 -1.46 9.90 -2.45
N ALA A 71 -0.71 8.92 -2.96
CA ALA A 71 0.43 8.32 -2.29
C ALA A 71 1.79 8.90 -2.72
N HIS A 72 1.80 9.97 -3.53
CA HIS A 72 3.02 10.64 -4.00
C HIS A 72 3.93 11.10 -2.85
N ASP A 73 3.37 11.84 -1.89
CA ASP A 73 4.14 12.42 -0.79
C ASP A 73 4.76 11.37 0.13
N PRO A 74 4.03 10.33 0.59
CA PRO A 74 4.64 9.21 1.31
C PRO A 74 5.76 8.52 0.53
N ALA A 75 5.58 8.27 -0.78
CA ALA A 75 6.59 7.66 -1.63
C ALA A 75 7.85 8.54 -1.77
N ARG A 76 7.68 9.86 -1.87
CA ARG A 76 8.77 10.83 -1.87
C ARG A 76 9.51 10.86 -0.53
N ARG A 77 8.79 10.92 0.59
CA ARG A 77 9.40 10.88 1.93
C ARG A 77 10.19 9.60 2.18
N PHE A 78 9.69 8.46 1.69
CA PHE A 78 10.45 7.21 1.71
C PHE A 78 11.80 7.34 0.99
N LYS A 79 11.85 8.05 -0.14
CA LYS A 79 13.10 8.33 -0.88
C LYS A 79 14.06 9.22 -0.10
N GLU A 80 13.55 10.08 0.77
CA GLU A 80 14.30 11.03 1.60
C GLU A 80 14.77 10.46 2.94
N LEU A 81 14.29 9.27 3.35
CA LEU A 81 14.74 8.60 4.57
C LEU A 81 16.25 8.32 4.54
N SER A 82 16.87 8.42 5.73
CA SER A 82 18.21 7.89 5.96
C SER A 82 18.27 6.40 5.63
N PRO A 83 19.45 5.84 5.30
CA PRO A 83 19.60 4.40 5.11
C PRO A 83 19.08 3.58 6.30
N GLU A 84 19.30 4.07 7.52
CA GLU A 84 18.88 3.44 8.76
C GLU A 84 17.35 3.42 8.90
N ASP A 85 16.70 4.57 8.71
CA ASP A 85 15.23 4.67 8.82
C ASP A 85 14.53 3.88 7.72
N ARG A 86 15.10 3.87 6.51
CA ARG A 86 14.61 3.04 5.41
C ARG A 86 14.69 1.56 5.77
N ALA A 87 15.83 1.11 6.29
CA ALA A 87 16.00 -0.28 6.71
C ALA A 87 15.05 -0.67 7.84
N ALA A 88 14.82 0.23 8.81
CA ALA A 88 13.86 0.02 9.88
C ALA A 88 12.42 -0.13 9.35
N LEU A 89 12.00 0.72 8.43
CA LEU A 89 10.68 0.63 7.80
C LEU A 89 10.50 -0.68 7.01
N ILE A 90 11.49 -1.06 6.20
CA ILE A 90 11.43 -2.32 5.45
C ILE A 90 11.39 -3.53 6.38
N THR A 91 12.18 -3.52 7.46
CA THR A 91 12.15 -4.56 8.50
C THR A 91 10.77 -4.67 9.15
N PHE A 92 10.16 -3.52 9.49
CA PHE A 92 8.80 -3.50 10.01
C PHE A 92 7.80 -4.11 9.02
N LEU A 93 7.83 -3.70 7.75
CA LEU A 93 6.94 -4.25 6.71
C LEU A 93 7.15 -5.76 6.49
N GLN A 94 8.37 -6.27 6.63
CA GLN A 94 8.69 -7.69 6.57
C GLN A 94 8.24 -8.49 7.81
N SER A 95 7.92 -7.80 8.91
CA SER A 95 7.36 -8.44 10.11
C SER A 95 5.84 -8.68 10.02
N LEU A 96 5.17 -8.03 9.06
CA LEU A 96 3.72 -8.09 8.86
C LEU A 96 3.24 -9.38 8.18
#